data_AF-A0A4Q9KU64-F1
#
_entry.id   AF-A0A4Q9KU64-F1
#
_cell.length_a   1.000
_cell.length_b   1.000
_cell.length_c   1.000
_cell.angle_alpha   90.00
_cell.angle_beta   90.00
_cell.angle_gamma   90.00
#
_symmetry.space_group_name_H-M   'P 1'
#
loop_
_entity.id
_entity.type
_entity.pdbx_description
1 polymer ?
#
loop_
_entity_poly.entity_id
_entity_poly.type
_entity_poly.pdbx_seq_one_letter_code
_entity_poly.pdbx_strand_id
1 'polypeptide(L)'
;GDKSNVEKPGDGLRDFKDIEKQRVFDFLHKMWLNDKSTFISVSDLKIRMGEPFIDDSKLMEILKIMEREDEIIVVQEGYIFFV
;
A
#
# COMPACT_ATOMS: atom_id res chain seq x y z
N GLY A 1 7.17 -39.65 24.44
CA GLY A 1 5.81 -39.38 23.95
C GLY A 1 5.78 -37.97 23.44
N ASP A 2 5.99 -37.82 22.15
CA ASP A 2 6.02 -36.56 21.39
C ASP A 2 4.82 -35.68 21.65
N LYS A 3 5.08 -34.37 21.81
CA LYS A 3 4.21 -33.33 21.27
C LYS A 3 5.07 -32.51 20.33
N SER A 4 5.07 -32.95 19.09
CA SER A 4 5.64 -32.28 17.94
C SER A 4 5.15 -30.82 17.85
N ASN A 5 6.04 -29.94 17.38
CA ASN A 5 5.80 -28.52 17.13
C ASN A 5 4.50 -28.28 16.35
N VAL A 6 3.78 -27.21 16.74
CA VAL A 6 2.88 -26.50 15.83
C VAL A 6 3.42 -25.08 15.71
N GLU A 7 4.40 -24.90 14.83
CA GLU A 7 4.43 -23.67 14.06
C GLU A 7 3.05 -23.52 13.45
N LYS A 8 2.32 -22.46 13.78
CA LYS A 8 1.29 -21.98 12.88
C LYS A 8 2.02 -21.08 11.88
N PRO A 9 2.17 -21.50 10.61
CA PRO A 9 2.64 -20.64 9.55
C PRO A 9 1.59 -19.55 9.29
N GLY A 10 1.60 -18.51 10.11
CA GLY A 10 1.18 -17.15 9.72
C GLY A 10 2.37 -16.35 9.16
N ASP A 11 3.59 -16.89 9.29
CA ASP A 11 4.86 -16.37 8.78
C ASP A 11 5.11 -16.69 7.29
N GLY A 12 4.12 -17.22 6.56
CA GLY A 12 4.33 -17.78 5.21
C GLY A 12 3.48 -17.18 4.06
N LEU A 13 2.70 -16.12 4.29
CA LEU A 13 1.78 -15.57 3.27
C LEU A 13 1.80 -14.04 3.16
N ARG A 14 2.93 -13.41 3.43
CA ARG A 14 3.25 -12.21 2.64
C ARG A 14 3.88 -12.72 1.37
N ASP A 15 3.02 -13.11 0.42
CA ASP A 15 3.43 -13.51 -0.91
C ASP A 15 4.48 -12.48 -1.40
N PHE A 16 5.65 -12.94 -1.83
CA PHE A 16 6.80 -12.10 -2.20
C PHE A 16 6.56 -11.29 -3.49
N LYS A 17 5.32 -10.92 -3.78
CA LYS A 17 4.89 -10.12 -4.92
C LYS A 17 4.52 -8.72 -4.44
N ASP A 18 5.23 -7.75 -4.99
CA ASP A 18 5.08 -6.29 -4.85
C ASP A 18 5.61 -5.64 -3.56
N ILE A 19 6.94 -5.65 -3.42
CA ILE A 19 7.69 -4.69 -2.57
C ILE A 19 7.25 -3.23 -2.82
N GLU A 20 6.82 -2.93 -4.04
CA GLU A 20 6.32 -1.62 -4.44
C GLU A 20 4.95 -1.31 -3.82
N LYS A 21 4.01 -2.28 -3.77
CA LYS A 21 2.71 -2.10 -3.09
C LYS A 21 2.95 -1.81 -1.62
N GLN A 22 3.82 -2.59 -0.97
CA GLN A 22 4.15 -2.37 0.44
C GLN A 22 4.74 -0.98 0.68
N ARG A 23 5.59 -0.47 -0.22
CA ARG A 23 6.14 0.88 -0.12
C ARG A 23 5.06 1.96 -0.23
N VAL A 24 4.11 1.81 -1.16
CA VAL A 24 2.98 2.74 -1.31
C VAL A 24 2.10 2.71 -0.06
N PHE A 25 1.78 1.52 0.45
CA PHE A 25 1.05 1.36 1.71
C PHE A 25 1.77 2.02 2.89
N ASP A 26 3.06 1.71 3.09
CA ASP A 26 3.86 2.25 4.18
C ASP A 26 3.96 3.78 4.11
N PHE A 27 4.05 4.34 2.90
CA PHE A 27 4.04 5.78 2.68
C PHE A 27 2.71 6.40 3.11
N LEU A 28 1.59 5.88 2.64
CA LEU A 28 0.25 6.37 2.98
C LEU A 28 -0.03 6.23 4.49
N HIS A 29 0.34 5.10 5.09
CA HIS A 29 0.18 4.86 6.51
C HIS A 29 1.04 5.81 7.36
N LYS A 30 2.28 6.10 6.97
CA LYS A 30 3.12 7.10 7.65
C LYS A 30 2.54 8.51 7.56
N MET A 31 2.00 8.89 6.39
CA MET A 31 1.33 10.18 6.21
C MET A 31 0.12 10.29 7.14
N TRP A 32 -0.70 9.24 7.21
CA TRP A 32 -1.84 9.18 8.13
C TRP A 32 -1.43 9.33 9.59
N LEU A 33 -0.39 8.61 10.03
CA LEU A 33 0.10 8.67 11.41
C LEU A 33 0.69 10.06 11.78
N ASN A 34 1.43 10.69 10.87
CA ASN A 34 2.16 11.93 11.16
C ASN A 34 1.31 13.18 10.97
N ASP A 35 0.60 13.26 9.84
CA ASP A 35 -0.11 14.48 9.43
C ASP A 35 -1.59 14.43 9.82
N LYS A 36 -2.09 13.27 10.29
CA LYS A 36 -3.52 12.98 10.48
C LYS A 36 -4.34 13.25 9.21
N SER A 37 -3.68 13.31 8.06
CA SER A 37 -4.33 13.43 6.76
C SER A 37 -4.63 12.05 6.24
N THR A 38 -5.91 11.77 6.02
CA THR A 38 -6.37 10.58 5.30
C THR A 38 -6.39 10.79 3.79
N PHE A 39 -6.17 12.02 3.32
CA PHE A 39 -6.30 12.39 1.91
C PHE A 39 -4.95 12.77 1.29
N ILE A 40 -4.71 12.32 0.06
CA ILE A 40 -3.61 12.78 -0.80
C ILE A 40 -4.06 12.76 -2.27
N SER A 41 -3.67 13.75 -3.07
CA SER A 41 -3.94 13.69 -4.50
C SER A 41 -3.03 12.67 -5.20
N VAL A 42 -3.52 12.01 -6.25
CA VAL A 42 -2.71 11.09 -7.08
C VAL A 42 -1.48 11.81 -7.62
N SER A 43 -1.61 13.09 -7.98
CA SER A 43 -0.50 13.93 -8.45
C SER A 43 0.57 14.12 -7.37
N ASP A 44 0.19 14.41 -6.13
CA ASP A 44 1.13 14.55 -5.02
C ASP A 44 1.80 13.22 -4.68
N LEU A 45 1.03 12.12 -4.73
CA LEU A 45 1.59 10.78 -4.52
C LEU A 45 2.65 10.46 -5.58
N LYS A 46 2.40 10.77 -6.85
CA LYS A 46 3.38 10.64 -7.94
C LYS A 46 4.63 11.48 -7.71
N ILE A 47 4.52 12.70 -7.20
CA ILE A 47 5.70 13.53 -6.90
C ILE A 47 6.53 12.92 -5.76
N ARG A 48 5.88 12.36 -4.75
CA ARG A 48 6.56 11.83 -3.55
C ARG A 48 7.09 10.41 -3.72
N MET A 49 6.42 9.60 -4.54
CA MET A 49 6.74 8.19 -4.77
C MET A 49 7.29 7.93 -6.17
N GLY A 50 7.25 8.88 -7.09
CA GLY A 50 7.69 8.70 -8.47
C GLY A 50 9.17 8.37 -8.60
N GLU A 51 9.68 8.38 -9.83
CA GLU A 51 11.05 7.94 -10.11
C GLU A 51 12.10 8.59 -9.18
N PRO A 52 13.04 7.80 -8.62
CA PRO A 52 13.39 6.43 -9.03
C PRO A 52 12.65 5.30 -8.29
N PHE A 53 11.62 5.59 -7.48
CA PHE A 53 11.06 4.59 -6.56
C PHE A 53 9.98 3.69 -7.17
N ILE A 54 9.07 4.27 -7.96
CA ILE A 54 8.05 3.57 -8.74
C ILE A 54 7.71 4.43 -9.97
N ASP A 55 7.52 3.80 -11.13
CA ASP A 55 7.05 4.51 -12.31
C ASP A 55 5.55 4.80 -12.23
N ASP A 56 5.10 5.82 -12.98
CA ASP A 56 3.69 6.25 -12.98
C ASP A 56 2.73 5.12 -13.33
N SER A 57 3.08 4.23 -14.26
CA SER A 57 2.18 3.15 -14.71
C SER A 57 2.02 2.09 -13.62
N LYS A 58 3.12 1.68 -12.99
CA LYS A 58 3.15 0.73 -11.89
C LYS A 58 2.48 1.28 -10.65
N LEU A 59 2.63 2.57 -10.35
CA LEU A 59 1.90 3.24 -9.26
C LEU A 59 0.39 3.17 -9.49
N MET A 60 -0.08 3.45 -10.71
CA MET A 60 -1.50 3.35 -11.04
C MET A 60 -2.03 1.92 -10.95
N GLU A 61 -1.23 0.91 -11.31
CA GLU A 61 -1.59 -0.50 -11.10
C GLU A 61 -1.73 -0.83 -9.61
N ILE A 62 -0.78 -0.37 -8.78
CA ILE A 62 -0.81 -0.58 -7.33
C ILE A 62 -2.03 0.07 -6.71
N LEU A 63 -2.35 1.33 -7.06
CA LEU A 63 -3.53 2.00 -6.55
C LEU A 63 -4.82 1.23 -6.89
N LYS A 64 -4.92 0.66 -8.09
CA LYS A 64 -6.08 -0.19 -8.47
C LYS A 64 -6.14 -1.50 -7.71
N ILE A 65 -5.02 -2.03 -7.23
CA ILE A 65 -4.99 -3.23 -6.37
C ILE A 65 -5.43 -2.84 -4.96
N MET A 66 -4.85 -1.79 -4.39
CA MET A 66 -5.19 -1.28 -3.06
C MET A 66 -6.68 -0.88 -2.95
N GLU A 67 -7.24 -0.29 -4.00
CA GLU A 67 -8.67 0.04 -4.07
C GLU A 67 -9.54 -1.22 -4.12
N ARG A 68 -9.12 -2.27 -4.83
CA ARG A 68 -9.83 -3.56 -4.88
C ARG A 68 -9.75 -4.33 -3.56
N GLU A 69 -8.73 -4.06 -2.74
CA GLU A 69 -8.51 -4.66 -1.44
C GLU A 69 -9.09 -3.83 -0.29
N ASP A 70 -9.88 -2.79 -0.61
CA ASP A 70 -10.51 -1.87 0.34
C ASP A 70 -9.51 -1.13 1.25
N GLU A 71 -8.22 -1.07 0.88
CA GLU A 71 -7.17 -0.34 1.62
C GLU A 71 -7.24 1.17 1.36
N ILE A 72 -7.74 1.55 0.18
CA ILE A 72 -7.94 2.95 -0.21
C ILE A 72 -9.25 3.13 -0.97
N ILE A 73 -9.70 4.38 -1.04
CA ILE A 73 -10.79 4.80 -1.92
C ILE A 73 -10.26 5.90 -2.84
N VAL A 74 -10.37 5.73 -4.15
CA VAL A 74 -10.02 6.79 -5.12
C VAL A 74 -11.30 7.53 -5.53
N VAL A 75 -11.41 8.81 -5.19
CA VAL A 75 -12.57 9.63 -5.57
C VAL A 75 -12.36 10.26 -6.94
N GLN A 76 -13.46 10.62 -7.62
CA GLN A 76 -13.46 11.10 -9.01
C GLN A 76 -12.54 12.30 -9.28
N GLU A 77 -12.20 13.08 -8.26
CA GLU A 77 -11.29 14.23 -8.36
C GLU A 77 -9.79 13.84 -8.33
N GLY A 78 -9.47 12.53 -8.31
CA GLY A 78 -8.10 12.05 -8.26
C GLY A 78 -7.47 12.17 -6.87
N TYR A 79 -8.29 12.16 -5.81
CA TYR A 79 -7.82 12.06 -4.43
C TYR A 79 -7.95 10.62 -3.94
N ILE A 80 -6.97 10.21 -3.13
CA ILE A 80 -6.90 8.93 -2.46
C ILE A 80 -7.27 9.16 -1.00
N PHE A 81 -8.25 8.42 -0.51
CA PHE A 81 -8.59 8.30 0.90
C PHE A 81 -8.02 6.99 1.44
N PHE A 82 -7.18 7.06 2.47
CA PHE A 82 -6.62 5.90 3.16
C PHE A 82 -7.58 5.43 4.26
N VAL A 83 -7.98 4.14 4.23
CA VAL A 83 -9.02 3.54 5.08
C VAL A 83 -8.44 2.94 6.37
#